data_AF-A0ABD5AJ25-F1
#
_entry.id   AF-A0ABD5AJ25-F1
#
_cell.length_a   1.000
_cell.length_b   1.000
_cell.length_c   1.000
_cell.angle_alpha   90.00
_cell.angle_beta   90.00
_cell.angle_gamma   90.00
#
_symmetry.space_group_name_H-M   'P 1'
#
loop_
_entity.id
_entity.type
_entity.pdbx_description
1 polymer ?
#
loop_
_entity_poly.entity_id
_entity_poly.type
_entity_poly.pdbx_seq_one_letter_code
_entity_poly.pdbx_strand_id
1 'polypeptide(L)'
;MWELVRAGGWLMLPLILCSILTVAISIERFVRLRRSQVLPEALNGKGSLRAEDVVESLEQNVEAQSSALGHILKAGFEHREHGEQFARAQMEVAASQEISYLEKNINFLGTLSAVAPLLGLLGTVVGIIESFLVIDFGSAGSPSLMIPGISKALITTAVGMLIAIPALIAYRYFQRVVQDYIAELEQQSTLFHASLFYKRSSSVAEHRRVG
;
A
#
# COMPACT_ATOMS: atom_id res chain seq x y z
N MET A 1 -14.69 11.42 24.05
CA MET A 1 -13.30 11.40 23.52
C MET A 1 -12.31 12.00 24.51
N TRP A 2 -12.46 13.26 24.93
CA TRP A 2 -11.58 13.85 25.96
C TRP A 2 -11.54 13.03 27.26
N GLU A 3 -12.71 12.60 27.75
CA GLU A 3 -12.83 11.71 28.92
C GLU A 3 -12.02 10.39 28.78
N LEU A 4 -12.00 9.76 27.59
CA LEU A 4 -11.21 8.55 27.34
C LEU A 4 -9.70 8.81 27.35
N VAL A 5 -9.27 9.96 26.80
CA VAL A 5 -7.85 10.34 26.78
C VAL A 5 -7.35 10.63 28.20
N ARG A 6 -8.18 11.27 29.03
CA ARG A 6 -7.86 11.53 30.43
C ARG A 6 -7.86 10.24 31.26
N ALA A 7 -8.79 9.32 30.97
CA ALA A 7 -8.91 8.04 31.66
C ALA A 7 -7.78 7.04 31.33
N GLY A 8 -7.28 7.01 30.10
CA GLY A 8 -6.21 6.09 29.68
C GLY A 8 -4.79 6.54 30.06
N GLY A 9 -4.63 7.76 30.59
CA GLY A 9 -3.34 8.33 30.98
C GLY A 9 -2.39 8.59 29.80
N TRP A 10 -1.09 8.71 30.09
CA TRP A 10 -0.08 9.15 29.11
C TRP A 10 0.08 8.24 27.88
N LEU A 11 -0.19 6.93 28.01
CA LEU A 11 -0.14 5.96 26.90
C LEU A 11 -1.23 6.18 25.84
N MET A 12 -2.23 7.03 26.12
CA MET A 12 -3.20 7.43 25.10
C MET A 12 -2.58 8.30 23.99
N LEU A 13 -1.54 9.07 24.28
CA LEU A 13 -0.87 9.93 23.27
C LEU A 13 -0.30 9.11 22.09
N PRO A 14 0.55 8.08 22.30
CA PRO A 14 1.04 7.27 21.20
C PRO A 14 -0.09 6.49 20.50
N LEU A 15 -1.12 6.05 21.22
CA LEU A 15 -2.29 5.39 20.60
C LEU A 15 -3.07 6.34 19.66
N ILE A 16 -3.28 7.60 20.07
CA ILE A 16 -3.92 8.60 19.21
C ILE A 16 -3.08 8.86 17.97
N LEU A 17 -1.75 8.96 18.11
CA LEU A 17 -0.85 9.09 16.97
C LEU A 17 -0.98 7.89 16.01
N CYS A 18 -1.00 6.66 16.54
CA CYS A 18 -1.23 5.46 15.73
C CYS A 18 -2.57 5.55 14.98
N SER A 19 -3.64 5.98 15.63
CA SER A 19 -4.96 6.14 15.01
C SER A 19 -4.95 7.14 13.85
N ILE A 20 -4.35 8.32 14.06
CA ILE A 20 -4.23 9.36 13.02
C ILE A 20 -3.43 8.83 11.84
N LEU A 21 -2.29 8.16 12.09
CA LEU A 21 -1.45 7.59 11.04
C LEU A 21 -2.16 6.49 10.27
N THR A 22 -2.91 5.60 10.95
CA THR A 22 -3.70 4.55 10.31
C THR A 22 -4.71 5.15 9.33
N VAL A 23 -5.46 6.17 9.75
CA VAL A 23 -6.47 6.82 8.90
C VAL A 23 -5.81 7.57 7.74
N ALA A 24 -4.78 8.37 8.03
CA ALA A 24 -4.08 9.17 7.02
C ALA A 24 -3.50 8.29 5.90
N ILE A 25 -2.80 7.20 6.26
CA ILE A 25 -2.21 6.29 5.28
C ILE A 25 -3.28 5.51 4.54
N SER A 26 -4.36 5.13 5.22
CA SER A 26 -5.47 4.41 4.57
C SER A 26 -6.16 5.27 3.50
N ILE A 27 -6.38 6.57 3.78
CA ILE A 27 -6.93 7.51 2.80
C ILE A 27 -5.94 7.76 1.65
N GLU A 28 -4.66 8.00 1.96
CA GLU A 28 -3.61 8.18 0.95
C GLU A 28 -3.57 6.99 -0.02
N ARG A 29 -3.56 5.76 0.53
CA ARG A 29 -3.54 4.54 -0.26
C ARG A 29 -4.82 4.35 -1.06
N PHE A 30 -5.99 4.62 -0.48
CA PHE A 30 -7.26 4.52 -1.21
C PHE A 30 -7.32 5.44 -2.44
N VAL A 31 -6.68 6.62 -2.39
CA VAL A 31 -6.60 7.53 -3.53
C VAL A 31 -5.53 7.11 -4.54
N ARG A 32 -4.34 6.70 -4.09
CA ARG A 32 -3.22 6.31 -4.97
C ARG A 32 -3.43 4.96 -5.66
N LEU A 33 -4.09 4.01 -5.01
CA LEU A 33 -4.42 2.69 -5.58
C LEU A 33 -5.70 2.71 -6.41
N ARG A 34 -6.15 3.88 -6.87
CA ARG A 34 -7.28 3.94 -7.81
C ARG A 34 -6.86 3.29 -9.12
N ARG A 35 -7.67 2.33 -9.58
CA ARG A 35 -7.39 1.55 -10.80
C ARG A 35 -7.07 2.44 -12.01
N SER A 36 -7.76 3.58 -12.18
CA SER A 36 -7.48 4.51 -13.30
C SER A 36 -6.07 5.09 -13.30
N GLN A 37 -5.41 5.21 -12.13
CA GLN A 37 -4.03 5.69 -12.02
C GLN A 37 -2.99 4.58 -12.19
N VAL A 38 -3.38 3.31 -12.11
CA VAL A 38 -2.44 2.19 -12.20
C VAL A 38 -2.58 1.44 -13.53
N LEU A 39 -3.82 1.10 -13.88
CA LEU A 39 -4.23 0.27 -15.01
C LEU A 39 -5.44 0.93 -15.70
N PRO A 40 -5.24 2.06 -16.41
CA PRO A 40 -6.31 2.76 -17.10
C PRO A 40 -6.95 1.86 -18.16
N GLU A 41 -8.28 1.94 -18.30
CA GLU A 41 -9.03 1.08 -19.23
C GLU A 41 -8.60 1.27 -20.69
N ALA A 42 -8.12 2.46 -21.05
CA ALA A 42 -7.56 2.76 -22.36
C ALA A 42 -6.34 1.89 -22.72
N LEU A 43 -5.58 1.41 -21.73
CA LEU A 43 -4.41 0.57 -21.92
C LEU A 43 -4.67 -0.90 -21.59
N ASN A 44 -5.79 -1.22 -20.94
CA ASN A 44 -6.17 -2.59 -20.61
C ASN A 44 -6.76 -3.29 -21.84
N GLY A 45 -5.86 -3.81 -22.68
CA GLY A 45 -6.22 -4.56 -23.87
C GLY A 45 -6.91 -5.88 -23.50
N LYS A 46 -8.25 -5.90 -23.53
CA LYS A 46 -9.03 -7.16 -23.53
C LYS A 46 -8.85 -8.00 -24.81
N GLY A 47 -7.91 -7.64 -25.68
CA GLY A 47 -7.51 -8.43 -26.83
C GLY A 47 -6.68 -7.60 -27.79
N SER A 48 -5.40 -7.94 -27.93
CA SER A 48 -4.53 -7.55 -29.05
C SER A 48 -4.62 -6.09 -29.49
N LEU A 49 -4.35 -5.15 -28.58
CA LEU A 49 -4.02 -3.78 -29.00
C LEU A 49 -2.66 -3.84 -29.69
N ARG A 50 -2.59 -3.36 -30.93
CA ARG A 50 -1.31 -3.28 -31.63
C ARG A 50 -0.44 -2.27 -30.88
N ALA A 51 0.88 -2.43 -30.93
CA ALA A 51 1.79 -1.48 -30.30
C ALA A 51 1.49 -0.03 -30.76
N GLU A 52 1.07 0.13 -32.02
CA GLU A 52 0.58 1.38 -32.59
C GLU A 52 -0.62 1.98 -31.82
N ASP A 53 -1.65 1.18 -31.54
CA ASP A 53 -2.88 1.63 -30.88
C ASP A 53 -2.64 2.02 -29.40
N VAL A 54 -1.72 1.30 -28.76
CA VAL A 54 -1.29 1.59 -27.37
C VAL A 54 -0.54 2.91 -27.32
N VAL A 55 0.35 3.17 -28.27
CA VAL A 55 1.11 4.43 -28.34
C VAL A 55 0.18 5.60 -28.64
N GLU A 56 -0.77 5.44 -29.56
CA GLU A 56 -1.80 6.45 -29.82
C GLU A 56 -2.62 6.75 -28.57
N SER A 57 -3.01 5.71 -27.82
CA SER A 57 -3.73 5.87 -26.54
C SER A 57 -2.89 6.59 -25.48
N LEU A 58 -1.58 6.33 -25.43
CA LEU A 58 -0.66 7.09 -24.58
C LEU A 58 -0.61 8.55 -25.02
N GLU A 59 -0.53 8.88 -26.30
CA GLU A 59 -0.45 10.27 -26.76
C GLU A 59 -1.74 11.06 -26.51
N GLN A 60 -2.90 10.41 -26.64
CA GLN A 60 -4.21 11.08 -26.57
C GLN A 60 -4.80 11.15 -25.15
N ASN A 61 -4.34 10.32 -24.21
CA ASN A 61 -4.95 10.21 -22.88
C ASN A 61 -3.96 10.54 -21.74
N VAL A 62 -4.21 11.65 -21.05
CA VAL A 62 -3.37 12.11 -19.92
C VAL A 62 -3.35 11.11 -18.76
N GLU A 63 -4.47 10.42 -18.49
CA GLU A 63 -4.53 9.37 -17.45
C GLU A 63 -3.70 8.17 -17.86
N ALA A 64 -3.69 7.82 -19.16
CA ALA A 64 -2.82 6.78 -19.68
C ALA A 64 -1.33 7.14 -19.49
N GLN A 65 -0.91 8.36 -19.86
CA GLN A 65 0.49 8.80 -19.72
C GLN A 65 0.99 8.82 -18.28
N SER A 66 0.13 9.22 -17.35
CA SER A 66 0.49 9.38 -15.93
C SER A 66 0.29 8.11 -15.10
N SER A 67 -0.17 7.03 -15.73
CA SER A 67 -0.40 5.75 -15.07
C SER A 67 0.86 4.91 -14.95
N ALA A 68 0.88 4.03 -13.94
CA ALA A 68 1.96 3.06 -13.76
C ALA A 68 2.18 2.21 -15.02
N LEU A 69 1.11 1.67 -15.60
CA LEU A 69 1.19 0.92 -16.87
C LEU A 69 1.75 1.80 -17.98
N GLY A 70 1.27 3.03 -18.12
CA GLY A 70 1.72 3.93 -19.19
C GLY A 70 3.20 4.29 -19.10
N HIS A 71 3.74 4.52 -17.91
CA HIS A 71 5.18 4.71 -17.72
C HIS A 71 6.00 3.50 -18.19
N ILE A 72 5.55 2.29 -17.87
CA ILE A 72 6.22 1.05 -18.28
C ILE A 72 6.18 0.87 -19.80
N LEU A 73 4.99 1.02 -20.41
CA LEU A 73 4.84 0.83 -21.86
C LEU A 73 5.62 1.90 -22.65
N LYS A 74 5.59 3.16 -22.18
CA LYS A 74 6.36 4.26 -22.78
C LYS A 74 7.86 3.99 -22.73
N ALA A 75 8.39 3.50 -21.62
CA ALA A 75 9.83 3.18 -21.48
C ALA A 75 10.28 2.13 -22.53
N GLY A 76 9.46 1.11 -22.77
CA GLY A 76 9.72 0.12 -23.82
C GLY A 76 9.65 0.69 -25.23
N PHE A 77 8.64 1.53 -25.49
CA PHE A 77 8.45 2.16 -26.81
C PHE A 77 9.57 3.13 -27.18
N GLU A 78 10.01 3.99 -26.25
CA GLU A 78 11.07 4.97 -26.48
C GLU A 78 12.41 4.30 -26.81
N HIS A 79 12.66 3.11 -26.27
CA HIS A 79 13.93 2.40 -26.45
C HIS A 79 13.87 1.24 -27.47
N ARG A 80 12.77 1.12 -28.23
CA ARG A 80 12.55 0.03 -29.21
C ARG A 80 13.63 -0.08 -30.30
N GLU A 81 14.33 1.01 -30.61
CA GLU A 81 15.37 1.05 -31.63
C GLU A 81 16.69 0.43 -31.17
N HIS A 82 16.93 0.36 -29.86
CA HIS A 82 18.13 -0.22 -29.25
C HIS A 82 18.09 -1.76 -29.16
N GLY A 83 17.00 -2.38 -29.63
CA GLY A 83 16.82 -3.82 -29.66
C GLY A 83 15.85 -4.36 -28.59
N GLU A 84 15.37 -5.58 -28.83
CA GLU A 84 14.33 -6.24 -28.04
C GLU A 84 14.69 -6.39 -26.55
N GLN A 85 15.92 -6.84 -26.28
CA GLN A 85 16.41 -7.06 -24.92
C GLN A 85 16.55 -5.75 -24.15
N PHE A 86 17.02 -4.69 -24.81
CA PHE A 86 17.21 -3.39 -24.19
C PHE A 86 15.85 -2.73 -23.86
N ALA A 87 14.90 -2.77 -24.79
CA ALA A 87 13.55 -2.28 -24.54
C ALA A 87 12.88 -3.03 -23.36
N ARG A 88 13.03 -4.36 -23.29
CA ARG A 88 12.54 -5.15 -22.16
C ARG A 88 13.18 -4.73 -20.83
N ALA A 89 14.50 -4.57 -20.80
CA ALA A 89 15.22 -4.14 -19.59
C ALA A 89 14.71 -2.77 -19.10
N GLN A 90 14.45 -1.83 -20.01
CA GLN A 90 13.90 -0.52 -19.66
C GLN A 90 12.47 -0.61 -19.10
N MET A 91 11.64 -1.51 -19.64
CA MET A 91 10.31 -1.79 -19.08
C MET A 91 10.40 -2.40 -17.68
N GLU A 92 11.32 -3.34 -17.45
CA GLU A 92 11.54 -3.96 -16.14
C GLU A 92 12.02 -2.94 -15.09
N VAL A 93 12.91 -2.01 -15.48
CA VAL A 93 13.35 -0.91 -14.62
C VAL A 93 12.19 0.01 -14.25
N ALA A 94 11.37 0.42 -15.23
CA ALA A 94 10.19 1.24 -14.98
C ALA A 94 9.18 0.52 -14.07
N ALA A 95 8.94 -0.77 -14.33
CA ALA A 95 8.04 -1.59 -13.51
C ALA A 95 8.52 -1.67 -12.06
N SER A 96 9.81 -1.93 -11.82
CA SER A 96 10.37 -1.97 -10.47
C SER A 96 10.17 -0.66 -9.71
N GLN A 97 10.33 0.49 -10.39
CA GLN A 97 10.08 1.79 -9.78
C GLN A 97 8.60 1.99 -9.41
N GLU A 98 7.69 1.72 -10.34
CA GLU A 98 6.24 1.85 -10.12
C GLU A 98 5.74 0.92 -9.00
N ILE A 99 6.19 -0.33 -8.99
CA ILE A 99 5.85 -1.31 -7.95
C ILE A 99 6.28 -0.80 -6.57
N SER A 100 7.51 -0.25 -6.46
CA SER A 100 7.99 0.33 -5.20
C SER A 100 7.09 1.49 -4.71
N TYR A 101 6.58 2.32 -5.61
CA TYR A 101 5.64 3.39 -5.26
C TYR A 101 4.27 2.87 -4.80
N LEU A 102 3.76 1.81 -5.45
CA LEU A 102 2.50 1.16 -5.08
C LEU A 102 2.58 0.52 -3.68
N GLU A 103 3.69 -0.15 -3.37
CA GLU A 103 3.92 -0.82 -2.08
C GLU A 103 4.23 0.11 -0.91
N LYS A 104 4.63 1.36 -1.20
CA LYS A 104 5.03 2.35 -0.20
C LYS A 104 3.96 2.48 0.90
N ASN A 105 4.38 2.71 2.15
CA ASN A 105 3.53 2.90 3.34
C ASN A 105 2.57 1.74 3.71
N ILE A 106 2.36 0.72 2.87
CA ILE A 106 1.50 -0.42 3.20
C ILE A 106 2.07 -1.18 4.39
N ASN A 107 3.37 -1.48 4.38
CA ASN A 107 4.04 -2.15 5.50
C ASN A 107 3.91 -1.39 6.81
N PHE A 108 3.81 -0.06 6.77
CA PHE A 108 3.61 0.76 7.96
C PHE A 108 2.23 0.58 8.58
N LEU A 109 1.17 0.35 7.78
CA LEU A 109 -0.13 -0.09 8.30
C LEU A 109 -0.02 -1.44 9.01
N GLY A 110 0.76 -2.36 8.46
CA GLY A 110 1.09 -3.63 9.10
C GLY A 110 1.76 -3.43 10.46
N THR A 111 2.76 -2.55 10.53
CA THR A 111 3.42 -2.19 11.80
C THR A 111 2.44 -1.58 12.80
N LEU A 112 1.60 -0.63 12.39
CA LEU A 112 0.60 -0.01 13.28
C LEU A 112 -0.40 -1.04 13.81
N SER A 113 -0.81 -2.00 12.97
CA SER A 113 -1.71 -3.08 13.39
C SER A 113 -1.10 -4.01 14.44
N ALA A 114 0.23 -4.17 14.45
CA ALA A 114 0.95 -4.97 15.44
C ALA A 114 1.30 -4.15 16.70
N VAL A 115 1.65 -2.87 16.56
CA VAL A 115 2.11 -2.03 17.67
C VAL A 115 0.95 -1.52 18.53
N ALA A 116 -0.19 -1.14 17.93
CA ALA A 116 -1.32 -0.58 18.70
C ALA A 116 -1.87 -1.52 19.80
N PRO A 117 -2.05 -2.85 19.57
CA PRO A 117 -2.43 -3.78 20.62
C PRO A 117 -1.35 -3.92 21.71
N LEU A 118 -0.08 -3.91 21.33
CA LEU A 118 1.04 -4.01 22.27
C LEU A 118 1.10 -2.78 23.18
N LEU A 119 0.83 -1.58 22.65
CA LEU A 119 0.67 -0.36 23.46
C LEU A 119 -0.52 -0.47 24.41
N GLY A 120 -1.63 -1.04 23.94
CA GLY A 120 -2.80 -1.31 24.77
C GLY A 120 -2.54 -2.32 25.89
N LEU A 121 -1.74 -3.36 25.63
CA LEU A 121 -1.28 -4.34 26.61
C LEU A 121 -0.26 -3.74 27.59
N LEU A 122 0.63 -2.87 27.11
CA LEU A 122 1.51 -2.10 28.00
C LEU A 122 0.68 -1.25 28.97
N GLY A 123 -0.42 -0.68 28.50
CA GLY A 123 -1.40 0.02 29.32
C GLY A 123 -1.98 -0.82 30.45
N THR A 124 -2.26 -2.11 30.23
CA THR A 124 -2.72 -2.99 31.32
C THR A 124 -1.65 -3.27 32.34
N VAL A 125 -0.42 -3.56 31.90
CA VAL A 125 0.70 -3.80 32.80
C VAL A 125 0.93 -2.57 33.68
N VAL A 126 0.99 -1.37 33.09
CA VAL A 126 1.18 -0.12 33.83
C VAL A 126 0.02 0.16 34.78
N GLY A 127 -1.24 0.02 34.33
CA GLY A 127 -2.40 0.30 35.16
C GLY A 127 -2.54 -0.67 36.35
N ILE A 128 -2.17 -1.94 36.17
CA ILE A 128 -2.14 -2.92 37.26
C ILE A 128 -1.03 -2.58 38.26
N ILE A 129 0.17 -2.21 37.80
CA ILE A 129 1.27 -1.79 38.69
C ILE A 129 0.86 -0.55 39.50
N GLU A 130 0.30 0.47 38.86
CA GLU A 130 -0.22 1.67 39.54
C GLU A 130 -1.27 1.31 40.60
N SER A 131 -2.15 0.36 40.30
CA SER A 131 -3.20 -0.10 41.24
C SER A 131 -2.61 -0.75 42.49
N PHE A 132 -1.55 -1.55 42.35
CA PHE A 132 -0.91 -2.21 43.49
C PHE A 132 -0.08 -1.24 44.35
N LEU A 133 0.58 -0.26 43.75
CA LEU A 133 1.35 0.75 44.48
C LEU A 133 0.46 1.56 45.44
N VAL A 134 -0.79 1.88 45.05
CA VAL A 134 -1.74 2.63 45.90
C VAL A 134 -2.09 1.87 47.19
N ILE A 135 -2.08 0.54 47.18
CA ILE A 135 -2.36 -0.27 48.37
C ILE A 135 -1.18 -0.29 49.33
N ASP A 136 0.05 -0.36 48.81
CA ASP A 136 1.27 -0.46 49.62
C ASP A 136 1.52 0.81 50.46
N PHE A 137 1.13 1.98 49.93
CA PHE A 137 1.25 3.26 50.64
C PHE A 137 0.05 3.59 51.56
N GLY A 138 -1.03 2.82 51.52
CA GLY A 138 -2.28 3.09 52.25
C GLY A 138 -2.59 2.02 53.29
N SER A 139 -2.25 2.28 54.55
CA SER A 139 -2.64 1.44 55.70
C SER A 139 -4.17 1.22 55.71
N ALA A 140 -4.59 -0.05 55.60
CA ALA A 140 -5.97 -0.55 55.48
C ALA A 140 -6.67 -0.31 54.12
N GLY A 141 -5.97 -0.53 53.01
CA GLY A 141 -6.46 -0.30 51.64
C GLY A 141 -7.75 -1.06 51.28
N SER A 142 -8.86 -0.33 51.16
CA SER A 142 -10.09 -0.84 50.57
C SER A 142 -9.86 -1.21 49.09
N PRO A 143 -10.31 -2.38 48.60
CA PRO A 143 -10.15 -2.80 47.20
C PRO A 143 -10.66 -1.79 46.16
N SER A 144 -11.57 -0.90 46.57
CA SER A 144 -12.07 0.21 45.75
C SER A 144 -10.98 1.18 45.27
N LEU A 145 -9.84 1.27 45.96
CA LEU A 145 -8.73 2.15 45.58
C LEU A 145 -7.99 1.69 44.31
N MET A 146 -8.12 0.41 43.94
CA MET A 146 -7.51 -0.14 42.71
C MET A 146 -8.34 0.14 41.45
N ILE A 147 -9.63 0.44 41.60
CA ILE A 147 -10.59 0.57 40.49
C ILE A 147 -10.11 1.55 39.40
N PRO A 148 -9.56 2.74 39.72
CA PRO A 148 -9.12 3.68 38.69
C PRO A 148 -7.98 3.14 37.81
N GLY A 149 -6.98 2.46 38.38
CA GLY A 149 -5.85 1.94 37.62
C GLY A 149 -6.25 0.74 36.73
N ILE A 150 -7.14 -0.12 37.23
CA ILE A 150 -7.72 -1.23 36.44
C ILE A 150 -8.61 -0.68 35.30
N SER A 151 -9.41 0.36 35.56
CA SER A 151 -10.23 0.99 34.53
C SER A 151 -9.36 1.60 33.42
N LYS A 152 -8.32 2.35 33.80
CA LYS A 152 -7.32 2.91 32.87
C LYS A 152 -6.71 1.82 31.99
N ALA A 153 -6.26 0.73 32.60
CA ALA A 153 -5.71 -0.45 31.93
C ALA A 153 -6.66 -0.99 30.84
N LEU A 154 -7.91 -1.29 31.20
CA LEU A 154 -8.90 -1.84 30.28
C LEU A 154 -9.23 -0.90 29.12
N ILE A 155 -9.34 0.40 29.39
CA ILE A 155 -9.61 1.42 28.37
C ILE A 155 -8.46 1.48 27.36
N THR A 156 -7.20 1.51 27.82
CA THR A 156 -6.04 1.54 26.92
C THR A 156 -5.96 0.32 26.00
N THR A 157 -6.29 -0.88 26.50
CA THR A 157 -6.33 -2.09 25.67
C THR A 157 -7.44 -2.05 24.64
N ALA A 158 -8.64 -1.65 25.05
CA ALA A 158 -9.78 -1.56 24.14
C ALA A 158 -9.48 -0.59 22.98
N VAL A 159 -8.87 0.57 23.27
CA VAL A 159 -8.46 1.55 22.26
C VAL A 159 -7.37 0.98 21.34
N GLY A 160 -6.36 0.31 21.89
CA GLY A 160 -5.30 -0.35 21.11
C GLY A 160 -5.86 -1.36 20.10
N MET A 161 -6.81 -2.19 20.52
CA MET A 161 -7.49 -3.14 19.63
C MET A 161 -8.38 -2.44 18.59
N LEU A 162 -9.10 -1.39 18.99
CA LEU A 162 -9.97 -0.63 18.09
C LEU A 162 -9.19 0.03 16.95
N ILE A 163 -7.93 0.41 17.17
CA ILE A 163 -7.04 0.95 16.13
C ILE A 163 -6.44 -0.17 15.27
N ALA A 164 -6.02 -1.26 15.92
CA ALA A 164 -5.33 -2.36 15.27
C ALA A 164 -6.18 -3.11 14.26
N ILE A 165 -7.45 -3.35 14.56
CA ILE A 165 -8.35 -4.14 13.71
C ILE A 165 -8.53 -3.45 12.34
N PRO A 166 -8.94 -2.17 12.25
CA PRO A 166 -9.00 -1.46 10.97
C PRO A 166 -7.65 -1.37 10.26
N ALA A 167 -6.55 -1.15 11.00
CA ALA A 167 -5.21 -1.08 10.41
C ALA A 167 -4.82 -2.40 9.73
N LEU A 168 -5.12 -3.54 10.37
CA LEU A 168 -4.84 -4.87 9.82
C LEU A 168 -5.69 -5.15 8.57
N ILE A 169 -6.98 -4.82 8.61
CA ILE A 169 -7.88 -4.99 7.47
C ILE A 169 -7.38 -4.17 6.28
N ALA A 170 -7.07 -2.89 6.51
CA ALA A 170 -6.52 -1.99 5.48
C ALA A 170 -5.20 -2.51 4.92
N TYR A 171 -4.26 -2.93 5.78
CA TYR A 171 -3.00 -3.52 5.38
C TYR A 171 -3.19 -4.73 4.44
N ARG A 172 -4.00 -5.70 4.86
CA ARG A 172 -4.27 -6.90 4.05
C ARG A 172 -4.98 -6.60 2.74
N TYR A 173 -5.94 -5.67 2.78
CA TYR A 173 -6.65 -5.23 1.59
C TYR A 173 -5.71 -4.58 0.57
N PHE A 174 -4.93 -3.58 0.98
CA PHE A 174 -4.03 -2.88 0.07
C PHE A 174 -2.90 -3.78 -0.43
N GLN A 175 -2.38 -4.68 0.40
CA GLN A 175 -1.44 -5.71 -0.06
C GLN A 175 -2.03 -6.53 -1.20
N ARG A 176 -3.27 -7.01 -1.05
CA ARG A 176 -3.92 -7.81 -2.08
C ARG A 176 -4.11 -7.01 -3.38
N VAL A 177 -4.58 -5.78 -3.27
CA VAL A 177 -4.79 -4.90 -4.43
C VAL A 177 -3.48 -4.64 -5.17
N VAL A 178 -2.37 -4.36 -4.45
CA VAL A 178 -1.06 -4.18 -5.09
C VAL A 178 -0.63 -5.44 -5.83
N GLN A 179 -0.74 -6.61 -5.21
CA GLN A 179 -0.33 -7.87 -5.83
C GLN A 179 -1.15 -8.17 -7.10
N ASP A 180 -2.46 -7.90 -7.07
CA ASP A 180 -3.31 -8.04 -8.26
C ASP A 180 -2.90 -7.04 -9.36
N TYR A 181 -2.49 -5.81 -9.00
CA TYR A 181 -1.96 -4.84 -9.96
C TYR A 181 -0.60 -5.22 -10.54
N ILE A 182 0.32 -5.73 -9.73
CA ILE A 182 1.63 -6.20 -10.20
C ILE A 182 1.45 -7.27 -11.28
N ALA A 183 0.61 -8.28 -11.01
CA ALA A 183 0.36 -9.36 -11.96
C ALA A 183 -0.20 -8.86 -13.30
N GLU A 184 -1.14 -7.90 -13.25
CA GLU A 184 -1.70 -7.32 -14.48
C GLU A 184 -0.68 -6.42 -15.20
N LEU A 185 0.12 -5.63 -14.48
CA LEU A 185 1.20 -4.82 -15.08
C LEU A 185 2.21 -5.71 -15.82
N GLU A 186 2.62 -6.82 -15.22
CA GLU A 186 3.52 -7.81 -15.84
C GLU A 186 2.90 -8.44 -17.09
N GLN A 187 1.62 -8.84 -17.00
CA GLN A 187 0.90 -9.42 -18.14
C GLN A 187 0.80 -8.43 -19.31
N GLN A 188 0.33 -7.20 -19.06
CA GLN A 188 0.16 -6.18 -20.11
C GLN A 188 1.52 -5.76 -20.70
N SER A 189 2.55 -5.64 -19.86
CA SER A 189 3.92 -5.35 -20.32
C SER A 189 4.47 -6.43 -21.24
N THR A 190 4.24 -7.70 -20.89
CA THR A 190 4.67 -8.84 -21.71
C THR A 190 3.94 -8.87 -23.06
N LEU A 191 2.62 -8.65 -23.06
CA LEU A 191 1.82 -8.60 -24.28
C LEU A 191 2.24 -7.43 -25.19
N PHE A 192 2.48 -6.25 -24.62
CA PHE A 192 2.96 -5.10 -25.36
C PHE A 192 4.33 -5.35 -25.97
N HIS A 193 5.28 -5.86 -25.19
CA HIS A 193 6.62 -6.20 -25.68
C HIS A 193 6.57 -7.21 -26.83
N ALA A 194 5.78 -8.27 -26.71
CA ALA A 194 5.55 -9.23 -27.79
C ALA A 194 4.98 -8.54 -29.04
N SER A 195 3.97 -7.67 -28.89
CA SER A 195 3.37 -6.95 -30.03
C SER A 195 4.36 -6.00 -30.74
N LEU A 196 5.29 -5.41 -29.98
CA LEU A 196 6.29 -4.45 -30.47
C LEU A 196 7.35 -5.12 -31.35
N PHE A 197 7.74 -6.37 -31.06
CA PHE A 197 8.84 -7.06 -31.75
C PHE A 197 8.38 -8.22 -32.66
N TYR A 198 7.23 -8.85 -32.42
CA TYR A 198 6.74 -9.96 -33.24
C TYR A 198 6.46 -9.55 -34.69
N LYS A 199 5.89 -8.36 -34.93
CA LYS A 199 5.69 -7.82 -36.30
C LYS A 199 6.96 -7.31 -36.98
N ARG A 200 7.99 -6.93 -36.21
CA ARG A 200 9.26 -6.47 -36.78
C ARG A 200 10.02 -7.62 -37.43
N SER A 201 9.91 -8.83 -36.89
CA SER A 201 10.60 -10.00 -37.46
C SER A 201 10.06 -10.39 -38.85
N SER A 202 8.74 -10.25 -39.10
CA SER A 202 8.13 -10.53 -40.40
C SER A 202 8.45 -9.46 -41.45
N SER A 203 8.45 -8.18 -41.08
CA SER A 203 8.84 -7.07 -41.98
C SER A 203 10.32 -7.12 -42.40
N VAL A 204 11.22 -7.49 -41.48
CA VAL A 204 12.67 -7.60 -41.78
C VAL A 204 12.97 -8.86 -42.60
N ALA A 205 12.23 -9.95 -42.40
CA ALA A 205 12.38 -11.16 -43.21
C ALA A 205 11.93 -10.97 -44.68
N GLU A 206 10.95 -10.11 -44.92
CA GLU A 206 10.46 -9.80 -46.27
C GLU A 206 11.45 -8.92 -47.05
N HIS A 207 12.03 -7.90 -46.41
CA HIS A 207 13.05 -7.04 -47.05
C HIS A 207 14.37 -7.78 -47.37
N ARG A 208 14.69 -8.87 -46.66
CA ARG A 208 15.90 -9.67 -46.92
C ARG A 208 15.75 -10.69 -48.04
N ARG A 209 14.53 -10.89 -48.58
CA ARG A 209 14.26 -11.78 -49.73
C ARG A 209 14.16 -11.05 -51.07
N VAL A 210 14.19 -9.71 -51.07
CA VAL A 210 13.97 -8.87 -52.25
C VAL A 210 15.24 -8.08 -52.65
N GLY A 211 16.34 -8.20 -51.91
CA GLY A 211 17.66 -7.67 -52.27
C GLY A 211 18.67 -8.79 -52.48
#